data_AF-A0A059LGV2-F1
#
_entry.id   AF-A0A059LGV2-F1
#
_cell.length_a   1.000
_cell.length_b   1.000
_cell.length_c   1.000
_cell.angle_alpha   90.00
_cell.angle_beta   90.00
_cell.angle_gamma   90.00
#
_symmetry.space_group_name_H-M   'P 1'
#
loop_
_entity.id
_entity.type
_entity.pdbx_description
1 polymer ?
#
loop_
_entity_poly.entity_id
_entity_poly.type
_entity_poly.pdbx_seq_one_letter_code
_entity_poly.pdbx_strand_id
1 'polypeptide(L)'
;MSRLFDMVSGVLPTSETPPPELPEVLDGDNFWEAEEIHMHPDAHPDGGLAFNDKVLVQRQRSAVMEMMGKIGKNLLKGQLDLLKVSLPVKIFEPRSYLEKLADPWVYPEFLDRAAQSSDPVVRLKWVSTYFLAGFHRAFLSWRKPFNPILGETWAAALPDGSHIFLEQ
;
A
#
# COMPACT_ATOMS: atom_id res chain seq x y z
N MET A 1 -15.68 -1.25 -17.31
CA MET A 1 -16.19 -2.57 -16.88
C MET A 1 -15.07 -3.61 -16.69
N SER A 2 -13.87 -3.45 -17.28
CA SER A 2 -12.72 -4.36 -17.04
C SER A 2 -12.17 -4.32 -15.60
N ARG A 3 -12.01 -3.11 -15.02
CA ARG A 3 -11.46 -2.92 -13.66
C ARG A 3 -12.26 -3.56 -12.52
N LEU A 4 -13.51 -3.97 -12.77
CA LEU A 4 -14.37 -4.63 -11.78
C LEU A 4 -14.20 -6.16 -11.79
N PHE A 5 -13.68 -6.72 -12.89
CA PHE A 5 -13.41 -8.14 -13.04
C PHE A 5 -12.07 -8.54 -12.40
N ASP A 6 -11.06 -7.66 -12.46
CA ASP A 6 -9.75 -7.89 -11.81
C ASP A 6 -9.85 -7.93 -10.27
N MET A 7 -10.81 -7.19 -9.71
CA MET A 7 -11.09 -7.17 -8.27
C MET A 7 -11.68 -8.48 -7.74
N VAL A 8 -12.30 -9.30 -8.60
CA VAL A 8 -12.92 -10.59 -8.23
C VAL A 8 -11.94 -11.75 -8.44
N SER A 9 -10.92 -11.59 -9.27
CA SER A 9 -9.93 -12.64 -9.60
C SER A 9 -8.71 -12.67 -8.66
N GLY A 10 -8.61 -11.75 -7.68
CA GLY A 10 -7.45 -11.67 -6.78
C GLY A 10 -6.16 -11.24 -7.49
N VAL A 11 -6.27 -10.72 -8.72
CA VAL A 11 -5.13 -10.19 -9.48
C VAL A 11 -4.90 -8.75 -9.06
N LEU A 12 -3.76 -8.49 -8.42
CA LEU A 12 -3.40 -7.15 -7.99
C LEU A 12 -3.34 -6.22 -9.22
N PRO A 13 -3.95 -5.01 -9.16
CA PRO A 13 -3.97 -4.11 -10.30
C PRO A 13 -2.53 -3.78 -10.71
N THR A 14 -2.12 -4.25 -11.89
CA THR A 14 -0.88 -3.83 -12.52
C THR A 14 -1.02 -2.34 -12.84
N SER A 15 -0.04 -1.52 -12.44
CA SER A 15 0.03 -0.16 -12.96
C SER A 15 0.09 -0.23 -14.49
N GLU A 16 -0.63 0.66 -15.18
CA GLU A 16 -0.63 0.71 -16.66
C GLU A 16 0.80 0.95 -17.22
N THR A 17 1.72 1.42 -16.38
CA THR A 17 3.16 1.39 -16.61
C THR A 17 3.78 0.14 -16.00
N PRO A 18 4.42 -0.75 -16.79
CA PRO A 18 5.25 -1.81 -16.23
C PRO A 18 6.32 -1.19 -15.33
N PRO A 19 6.69 -1.83 -14.21
CA PRO A 19 7.86 -1.39 -13.45
C PRO A 19 9.05 -1.33 -14.43
N PRO A 20 9.92 -0.31 -14.31
CA PRO A 20 11.11 -0.23 -15.16
C PRO A 20 11.88 -1.56 -15.04
N GLU A 21 12.35 -2.08 -16.17
CA GLU A 21 13.20 -3.26 -16.17
C GLU A 21 14.39 -2.99 -15.25
N LEU A 22 14.48 -3.78 -14.17
CA LEU A 22 15.58 -3.69 -13.25
C LEU A 22 16.85 -4.08 -14.01
N PRO A 23 17.98 -3.38 -13.81
CA PRO A 23 19.24 -3.75 -14.45
C PRO A 23 19.52 -5.25 -14.25
N GLU A 24 19.91 -5.94 -15.33
CA GLU A 24 20.26 -7.37 -15.29
C GLU A 24 21.31 -7.68 -14.23
N VAL A 25 22.14 -6.68 -13.90
CA VAL A 25 23.17 -6.77 -12.88
C VAL A 25 23.12 -5.49 -12.03
N LEU A 26 22.56 -5.60 -10.82
CA LEU A 26 22.93 -4.68 -9.75
C LEU A 26 24.28 -5.18 -9.23
N ASP A 27 25.35 -4.87 -9.96
CA ASP A 27 26.70 -5.28 -9.58
C ASP A 27 26.98 -4.79 -8.16
N GLY A 28 27.33 -5.73 -7.29
CA GLY A 28 27.01 -5.75 -5.87
C GLY A 28 27.58 -4.64 -4.98
N ASP A 29 28.26 -3.63 -5.52
CA ASP A 29 29.00 -2.62 -4.78
C ASP A 29 28.68 -1.16 -5.17
N ASN A 30 27.97 -0.93 -6.28
CA ASN A 30 27.81 0.41 -6.85
C ASN A 30 26.41 1.01 -6.64
N PHE A 31 25.75 0.68 -5.52
CA PHE A 31 24.43 1.23 -5.18
C PHE A 31 24.40 2.76 -5.10
N TRP A 32 25.56 3.37 -4.84
CA TRP A 32 25.78 4.82 -4.81
C TRP A 32 25.96 5.43 -6.20
N GLU A 33 26.13 4.61 -7.25
CA GLU A 33 26.33 5.02 -8.64
C GLU A 33 25.06 4.89 -9.48
N ALA A 34 23.88 4.75 -8.85
CA ALA A 34 22.62 4.85 -9.58
C ALA A 34 22.54 6.26 -10.24
N GLU A 35 22.90 6.33 -11.53
CA GLU A 35 23.07 7.59 -12.27
C GLU A 35 21.77 8.40 -12.37
N GLU A 36 20.61 7.75 -12.20
CA GLU A 36 19.31 8.41 -12.17
C GLU A 36 18.41 7.87 -11.04
N ILE A 37 18.21 8.70 -10.01
CA ILE A 37 17.18 8.46 -9.00
C ILE A 37 15.84 8.91 -9.57
N HIS A 38 15.08 7.98 -10.14
CA HIS A 38 13.68 8.22 -10.54
C HIS A 38 12.79 8.31 -9.29
N MET A 39 12.60 9.53 -8.79
CA MET A 39 11.67 9.80 -7.70
C MET A 39 10.22 9.76 -8.18
N HIS A 40 9.29 9.35 -7.30
CA HIS A 40 7.86 9.48 -7.57
C HIS A 40 7.51 10.95 -7.88
N PRO A 41 6.59 11.26 -8.82
CA PRO A 41 6.23 12.64 -9.16
C PRO A 41 5.77 13.49 -7.97
N ASP A 42 5.16 12.83 -6.97
CA ASP A 42 4.73 13.45 -5.71
C ASP A 42 5.77 13.40 -4.58
N ALA A 43 7.02 13.00 -4.84
CA ALA A 43 8.04 13.01 -3.80
C ALA A 43 8.35 14.45 -3.35
N HIS A 44 8.33 14.70 -2.04
CA HIS A 44 8.65 16.01 -1.50
C HIS A 44 10.18 16.19 -1.38
N PRO A 45 10.75 17.38 -1.67
CA PRO A 45 12.20 17.62 -1.58
C PRO A 45 12.81 17.31 -0.21
N ASP A 46 12.06 17.60 0.86
CA ASP A 46 12.48 17.32 2.24
C ASP A 46 12.19 15.87 2.70
N GLY A 47 11.72 15.01 1.78
CA GLY A 47 11.38 13.61 2.04
C GLY A 47 9.88 13.36 2.23
N GLY A 48 9.48 12.10 1.99
CA GLY A 48 8.09 11.65 2.04
C GLY A 48 7.33 11.85 0.73
N LEU A 49 6.05 11.46 0.75
CA LEU A 49 5.14 11.57 -0.39
C LEU A 49 4.16 12.72 -0.13
N ALA A 50 4.19 13.74 -0.98
CA ALA A 50 3.28 14.87 -0.89
C ALA A 50 1.85 14.42 -1.20
N PHE A 51 0.91 14.84 -0.35
CA PHE A 51 -0.51 14.57 -0.57
C PHE A 51 -1.11 15.60 -1.54
N ASN A 52 -0.91 15.36 -2.84
CA ASN A 52 -1.26 16.33 -3.90
C ASN A 52 -2.65 16.12 -4.53
N ASP A 53 -3.41 15.09 -4.11
CA ASP A 53 -4.76 14.83 -4.65
C ASP A 53 -5.80 15.82 -4.11
N LYS A 54 -5.90 16.98 -4.77
CA LYS A 54 -6.84 18.05 -4.43
C LYS A 54 -8.30 17.58 -4.48
N VAL A 55 -8.62 16.61 -5.35
CA VAL A 55 -9.99 16.07 -5.47
C VAL A 55 -10.31 15.23 -4.25
N LEU A 56 -9.37 14.38 -3.82
CA LEU A 56 -9.53 13.57 -2.62
C LEU A 56 -9.59 14.44 -1.36
N VAL A 57 -8.72 15.46 -1.24
CA VAL A 57 -8.79 16.47 -0.17
C VAL A 57 -10.17 17.11 -0.13
N GLN A 58 -10.69 17.58 -1.25
CA GLN A 58 -12.02 18.23 -1.32
C GLN A 58 -13.14 17.25 -0.91
N ARG A 59 -13.08 16.00 -1.37
CA ARG A 59 -14.07 14.97 -1.02
C ARG A 59 -14.03 14.64 0.47
N GLN A 60 -12.84 14.47 1.04
CA GLN A 60 -12.65 14.13 2.46
C GLN A 60 -12.93 15.33 3.37
N ARG A 61 -12.71 16.57 2.93
CA ARG A 61 -12.97 17.78 3.74
C ARG A 61 -14.40 17.83 4.27
N SER A 62 -15.37 17.48 3.43
CA SER A 62 -16.79 17.44 3.85
C SER A 62 -17.03 16.41 4.96
N ALA A 63 -16.42 15.23 4.85
CA ALA A 63 -16.53 14.15 5.84
C ALA A 63 -15.83 14.50 7.17
N VAL A 64 -14.65 15.13 7.10
CA VAL A 64 -13.92 15.58 8.29
C VAL A 64 -14.71 16.65 9.04
N MET A 65 -15.26 17.64 8.32
CA MET A 65 -16.08 18.70 8.93
C MET A 65 -17.35 18.14 9.59
N GLU A 66 -18.00 17.15 8.96
CA GLU A 66 -19.15 16.45 9.54
C GLU A 66 -18.76 15.71 10.84
N MET A 67 -17.63 15.02 10.84
CA MET A 67 -17.11 14.31 12.01
C MET A 67 -16.78 15.28 13.16
N MET A 68 -16.10 16.40 12.87
CA MET A 68 -15.83 17.44 13.87
C MET A 68 -17.12 17.98 14.49
N GLY A 69 -18.14 18.23 13.67
CA GLY A 69 -19.46 18.64 14.14
C GLY A 69 -20.12 17.60 15.06
N LYS A 70 -20.02 16.31 14.74
CA LYS A 70 -20.53 15.22 15.59
C LYS A 70 -19.78 15.13 16.92
N ILE A 71 -18.44 15.18 16.89
CA ILE A 71 -17.60 15.17 18.09
C ILE A 71 -17.94 16.36 18.99
N GLY A 72 -18.04 17.57 18.42
CA GLY A 72 -18.41 18.77 19.17
C GLY A 72 -19.79 18.65 19.85
N LYS A 73 -20.80 18.15 19.13
CA LYS A 73 -22.13 17.89 19.70
C LYS A 73 -22.10 16.85 20.83
N ASN A 74 -21.30 15.80 20.68
CA ASN A 74 -21.17 14.76 21.71
C ASN A 74 -20.42 15.26 22.95
N LEU A 75 -19.39 16.08 22.76
CA LEU A 75 -18.67 16.75 23.85
C LEU A 75 -19.60 17.67 24.65
N LEU A 76 -20.41 18.51 23.97
CA LEU A 76 -21.38 19.39 24.62
C LEU A 76 -22.46 18.62 25.42
N LYS A 77 -22.73 17.36 25.05
CA LYS A 77 -23.66 16.48 25.75
C LYS A 77 -23.00 15.68 26.89
N GLY A 78 -21.72 15.90 27.17
CA GLY A 78 -20.97 15.15 28.18
C GLY A 78 -20.69 13.69 27.80
N GLN A 79 -20.84 13.33 26.52
CA GLN A 79 -20.67 11.97 26.00
C GLN A 79 -19.42 11.90 25.13
N LEU A 80 -18.24 12.09 25.72
CA LEU A 80 -16.98 11.96 24.99
C LEU A 80 -16.53 10.49 24.94
N ASP A 81 -17.16 9.70 24.07
CA ASP A 81 -16.69 8.37 23.72
C ASP A 81 -16.18 8.37 22.28
N LEU A 82 -14.88 8.69 22.12
CA LEU A 82 -14.22 8.77 20.80
C LEU A 82 -14.16 7.41 20.09
N LEU A 83 -14.31 6.30 20.82
CA LEU A 83 -14.33 4.96 20.25
C LEU A 83 -15.65 4.65 19.53
N LYS A 84 -16.73 5.40 19.83
CA LYS A 84 -18.04 5.24 19.20
C LYS A 84 -18.27 6.13 17.99
N VAL A 85 -17.31 6.99 17.63
CA VAL A 85 -17.44 7.87 16.48
C VAL A 85 -17.08 7.08 15.21
N SER A 86 -18.10 6.64 14.48
CA SER A 86 -17.90 6.00 13.18
C SER A 86 -17.46 7.01 12.13
N LEU A 87 -16.46 6.62 11.36
CA LEU A 87 -15.92 7.41 10.27
C LEU A 87 -16.87 7.38 9.05
N PRO A 88 -17.09 8.50 8.34
CA PRO A 88 -17.95 8.51 7.16
C PRO A 88 -17.40 7.63 6.04
N VAL A 89 -18.23 6.85 5.36
CA VAL A 89 -17.83 5.92 4.27
C VAL A 89 -16.98 6.57 3.17
N LYS A 90 -17.14 7.88 2.94
CA LYS A 90 -16.38 8.65 1.93
C LYS A 90 -14.87 8.69 2.16
N ILE A 91 -14.39 8.41 3.37
CA ILE A 91 -12.95 8.34 3.66
C ILE A 91 -12.36 6.96 3.39
N PHE A 92 -13.23 5.96 3.18
CA PHE A 92 -12.81 4.58 2.98
C PHE A 92 -12.56 4.29 1.49
N GLU A 93 -11.65 3.36 1.24
CA GLU A 93 -11.54 2.69 -0.05
C GLU A 93 -12.37 1.40 -0.05
N PRO A 94 -12.81 0.89 -1.22
CA PRO A 94 -13.64 -0.30 -1.31
C PRO A 94 -12.82 -1.60 -1.17
N ARG A 95 -11.88 -1.64 -0.23
CA ARG A 95 -11.02 -2.80 0.07
C ARG A 95 -10.95 -3.05 1.56
N SER A 96 -10.87 -4.31 1.93
CA SER A 96 -10.56 -4.72 3.31
C SER A 96 -9.08 -4.47 3.62
N TYR A 97 -8.76 -4.33 4.90
CA TYR A 97 -7.37 -4.29 5.34
C TYR A 97 -6.60 -5.56 4.96
N LEU A 98 -7.24 -6.74 4.91
CA LEU A 98 -6.57 -7.97 4.48
C LEU A 98 -6.06 -7.87 3.03
N GLU A 99 -6.92 -7.41 2.11
CA GLU A 99 -6.53 -7.16 0.73
C GLU A 99 -5.43 -6.09 0.66
N LYS A 100 -5.56 -5.01 1.43
CA LYS A 100 -4.59 -3.92 1.48
C LYS A 100 -3.22 -4.34 2.00
N LEU A 101 -3.18 -5.28 2.94
CA LEU A 101 -1.94 -5.80 3.53
C LEU A 101 -1.06 -6.51 2.51
N ALA A 102 -1.66 -7.06 1.45
CA ALA A 102 -0.94 -7.76 0.39
C ALA A 102 -0.33 -6.82 -0.68
N ASP A 103 -0.74 -5.54 -0.76
CA ASP A 103 -0.24 -4.57 -1.75
C ASP A 103 1.31 -4.51 -1.84
N PRO A 104 2.08 -4.60 -0.73
CA PRO A 104 3.55 -4.55 -0.79
C PRO A 104 4.23 -5.85 -1.25
N TRP A 105 3.55 -6.98 -1.30
CA TRP A 105 4.17 -8.29 -1.58
C TRP A 105 4.16 -8.66 -3.06
N VAL A 106 4.30 -7.66 -3.94
CA VAL A 106 4.18 -7.80 -5.40
C VAL A 106 5.48 -8.16 -6.12
N TYR A 107 6.61 -8.23 -5.40
CA TYR A 107 7.94 -8.47 -5.98
C TYR A 107 8.63 -9.74 -5.43
N PRO A 108 8.00 -10.93 -5.52
CA PRO A 108 8.56 -12.17 -4.97
C PRO A 108 9.92 -12.54 -5.61
N GLU A 109 10.24 -12.05 -6.81
CA GLU A 109 11.51 -12.32 -7.49
C GLU A 109 12.74 -11.90 -6.68
N PHE A 110 12.62 -10.93 -5.78
CA PHE A 110 13.70 -10.54 -4.88
C PHE A 110 13.98 -11.62 -3.82
N LEU A 111 12.95 -12.37 -3.39
CA LEU A 111 13.13 -13.53 -2.51
C LEU A 111 13.80 -14.68 -3.25
N ASP A 112 13.50 -14.89 -4.54
CA ASP A 112 14.19 -15.89 -5.36
C ASP A 112 15.69 -15.59 -5.48
N ARG A 113 16.05 -14.32 -5.74
CA ARG A 113 17.45 -13.87 -5.76
C ARG A 113 18.12 -14.03 -4.39
N ALA A 114 17.41 -13.73 -3.31
CA ALA A 114 17.89 -13.94 -1.95
C ALA A 114 18.19 -15.43 -1.69
N ALA A 115 17.32 -16.34 -2.13
CA ALA A 115 17.48 -17.79 -1.95
C ALA A 115 18.68 -18.36 -2.72
N GLN A 116 19.00 -17.80 -3.89
CA GLN A 116 20.14 -18.21 -4.71
C GLN A 116 21.49 -17.62 -4.22
N SER A 117 21.46 -16.66 -3.29
CA SER A 117 22.65 -15.96 -2.80
C SER A 117 23.40 -16.76 -1.73
N SER A 118 24.66 -17.10 -2.03
CA SER A 118 25.57 -17.80 -1.09
C SER A 118 26.10 -16.88 0.03
N ASP A 119 26.40 -15.63 -0.28
CA ASP A 119 26.86 -14.63 0.69
C ASP A 119 25.69 -14.17 1.60
N PRO A 120 25.81 -14.32 2.94
CA PRO A 120 24.78 -13.85 3.88
C PRO A 120 24.48 -12.35 3.81
N VAL A 121 25.47 -11.51 3.49
CA VAL A 121 25.27 -10.05 3.38
C VAL A 121 24.45 -9.74 2.13
N VAL A 122 24.79 -10.34 0.99
CA VAL A 122 24.04 -10.19 -0.26
C VAL A 122 22.61 -10.72 -0.12
N ARG A 123 22.42 -11.85 0.57
CA ARG A 123 21.09 -12.38 0.87
C ARG A 123 20.25 -11.39 1.69
N LEU A 124 20.83 -10.77 2.73
CA LEU A 124 20.14 -9.75 3.52
C LEU A 124 19.79 -8.50 2.70
N LYS A 125 20.67 -8.10 1.77
CA LYS A 125 20.40 -6.99 0.83
C LYS A 125 19.10 -7.30 0.05
N TRP A 126 19.00 -8.48 -0.56
CA TRP A 126 17.80 -8.85 -1.33
C TRP A 126 16.52 -8.96 -0.49
N VAL A 127 16.59 -9.52 0.72
CA VAL A 127 15.44 -9.56 1.64
C VAL A 127 14.97 -8.14 2.01
N SER A 128 15.92 -7.22 2.22
CA SER A 128 15.61 -5.81 2.51
C SER A 128 15.00 -5.12 1.29
N THR A 129 15.53 -5.37 0.10
CA THR A 129 14.98 -4.90 -1.18
C THR A 129 13.55 -5.39 -1.36
N TYR A 130 13.26 -6.68 -1.15
CA TYR A 130 11.91 -7.24 -1.19
C TYR A 130 10.95 -6.46 -0.27
N PHE A 131 11.36 -6.25 0.98
CA PHE A 131 10.54 -5.55 1.96
C PHE A 131 10.21 -4.12 1.51
N LEU A 132 11.18 -3.38 0.98
CA LEU A 132 11.03 -1.96 0.64
C LEU A 132 10.40 -1.71 -0.74
N ALA A 133 10.67 -2.56 -1.73
CA ALA A 133 10.28 -2.33 -3.12
C ALA A 133 8.77 -2.14 -3.29
N GLY A 134 7.96 -2.88 -2.52
CA GLY A 134 6.50 -2.80 -2.57
C GLY A 134 5.87 -1.65 -1.81
N PHE A 135 6.61 -0.88 -1.00
CA PHE A 135 6.02 0.14 -0.12
C PHE A 135 5.26 1.22 -0.90
N HIS A 136 5.71 1.56 -2.10
CA HIS A 136 5.01 2.54 -2.94
C HIS A 136 3.57 2.10 -3.29
N ARG A 137 3.28 0.80 -3.33
CA ARG A 137 1.94 0.26 -3.60
C ARG A 137 0.98 0.46 -2.43
N ALA A 138 1.50 0.40 -1.20
CA ALA A 138 0.71 0.65 0.00
C ALA A 138 0.05 2.05 -0.02
N PHE A 139 0.76 3.05 -0.55
CA PHE A 139 0.37 4.46 -0.52
C PHE A 139 -0.30 4.98 -1.81
N LEU A 140 -0.70 4.12 -2.74
CA LEU A 140 -1.44 4.54 -3.96
C LEU A 140 -2.82 5.16 -3.65
N SER A 141 -3.38 4.86 -2.48
CA SER A 141 -4.70 5.33 -2.05
C SER A 141 -4.58 5.91 -0.64
N TRP A 142 -4.82 7.21 -0.50
CA TRP A 142 -4.85 7.92 0.80
C TRP A 142 -6.22 7.79 1.48
N ARG A 143 -6.81 6.61 1.41
CA ARG A 143 -8.11 6.28 1.99
C ARG A 143 -7.93 5.14 2.96
N LYS A 144 -8.80 5.09 3.97
CA LYS A 144 -8.75 4.04 5.00
C LYS A 144 -9.34 2.74 4.41
N PRO A 145 -8.67 1.59 4.48
CA PRO A 145 -9.33 0.33 4.19
C PRO A 145 -10.36 0.00 5.27
N PHE A 146 -11.33 -0.85 4.95
CA PHE A 146 -12.26 -1.35 5.95
C PHE A 146 -11.52 -2.24 6.95
N ASN A 147 -11.87 -2.10 8.23
CA ASN A 147 -11.39 -3.03 9.24
C ASN A 147 -12.00 -4.40 8.92
N PRO A 148 -11.21 -5.49 8.88
CA PRO A 148 -11.76 -6.80 8.57
C PRO A 148 -12.68 -7.26 9.70
N ILE A 149 -13.66 -8.08 9.37
CA ILE A 149 -14.51 -8.74 10.38
C ILE A 149 -13.80 -9.98 10.93
N LEU A 150 -14.20 -10.44 12.12
CA LEU A 150 -13.66 -11.68 12.69
C LEU A 150 -13.96 -12.87 11.76
N GLY A 151 -12.92 -13.67 11.44
CA GLY A 151 -13.02 -14.80 10.53
C GLY A 151 -13.09 -14.40 9.05
N GLU A 152 -12.90 -13.11 8.73
CA GLU A 152 -12.69 -12.71 7.35
C GLU A 152 -11.39 -13.33 6.83
N THR A 153 -11.43 -13.84 5.59
CA THR A 153 -10.28 -14.43 4.92
C THR A 153 -10.07 -13.77 3.57
N TRP A 154 -8.81 -13.68 3.15
CA TRP A 154 -8.42 -13.21 1.84
C TRP A 154 -7.27 -14.06 1.31
N ALA A 155 -7.28 -14.36 0.01
CA ALA A 155 -6.22 -15.12 -0.62
C ALA A 155 -5.91 -14.58 -2.02
N ALA A 156 -4.64 -14.72 -2.42
CA ALA A 156 -4.18 -14.41 -3.77
C ALA A 156 -3.12 -15.39 -4.25
N ALA A 157 -3.01 -15.50 -5.57
CA ALA A 157 -1.91 -16.18 -6.25
C ALA A 157 -1.08 -15.13 -6.99
N LEU A 158 0.24 -15.22 -6.86
CA LEU A 158 1.20 -14.36 -7.53
C LEU A 158 1.65 -14.99 -8.86
N PRO A 159 2.16 -14.19 -9.82
CA PRO A 159 2.55 -14.69 -11.15
C PRO A 159 3.67 -15.75 -11.14
N ASP A 160 4.50 -15.77 -10.10
CA ASP A 160 5.56 -16.77 -9.87
C ASP A 160 5.04 -18.11 -9.34
N GLY A 161 3.74 -18.21 -9.05
CA GLY A 161 3.11 -19.39 -8.46
C GLY A 161 3.06 -19.37 -6.92
N SER A 162 3.57 -18.31 -6.28
CA SER A 162 3.44 -18.14 -4.83
C SER A 162 1.99 -17.83 -4.43
N HIS A 163 1.62 -18.16 -3.19
CA HIS A 163 0.28 -17.93 -2.65
C HIS A 163 0.33 -17.10 -1.36
N ILE A 164 -0.65 -16.21 -1.20
CA ILE A 164 -0.86 -15.41 0.01
C ILE A 164 -2.19 -15.83 0.62
N PHE A 165 -2.21 -16.10 1.93
CA PHE A 165 -3.40 -16.39 2.72
C PHE A 165 -3.42 -15.51 3.97
N LEU A 166 -4.52 -14.80 4.20
CA LEU A 166 -4.69 -13.86 5.30
C LEU A 166 -6.04 -14.10 5.99
N GLU A 167 -6.07 -13.99 7.32
CA GLU A 167 -7.26 -14.15 8.16
C GLU A 167 -7.25 -13.12 9.30
N GLN A 168 -8.42 -12.66 9.73
CA GLN A 168 -8.62 -11.75 10.87
C GLN A 168 -9.15 -12.43 12.14
#